data_AF-A0A9E4C4K8-F1
#
_entry.id   AF-A0A9E4C4K8-F1
#
_cell.length_a   1.000
_cell.length_b   1.000
_cell.length_c   1.000
_cell.angle_alpha   90.00
_cell.angle_beta   90.00
_cell.angle_gamma   90.00
#
_symmetry.space_group_name_H-M   'P 1'
#
loop_
_entity.id
_entity.type
_entity.pdbx_description
1 polymer ?
#
loop_
_entity_poly.entity_id
_entity_poly.type
_entity_poly.pdbx_seq_one_letter_code
_entity_poly.pdbx_strand_id
1 'polypeptide(L)'
;MPKEYSVPIRLVDLHQETRWEETTIHMAGGVAATVRMPSVVLECPCTISVAVAKTHDVCVVTLAQKNMIMGTLHKEDRIKMHGYPSHAERVLPSEAEVLNVNLIRLAQYLKPDIGIVDGTVGLQGNGPGGTDAVPMDAAAASADVFAVDAVMAKAMGFEPMELGLLHYADTLGYGVADLERIEVRGVPIAEVARAFKPHETTEQQMQWRNEIVEQFLP
;
A
#
# COMPACT_ATOMS: atom_id res chain seq x y z
N MET A 1 -28.86 -3.96 13.20
CA MET A 1 -28.29 -3.33 14.42
C MET A 1 -27.85 -1.91 14.06
N PRO A 2 -28.50 -0.89 14.63
CA PRO A 2 -27.86 0.40 14.89
C PRO A 2 -28.39 1.00 16.21
N LYS A 3 -27.73 0.73 17.35
CA LYS A 3 -28.08 1.37 18.64
C LYS A 3 -26.90 1.66 19.56
N GLU A 4 -25.69 1.20 19.24
CA GLU A 4 -24.60 1.23 20.22
C GLU A 4 -23.77 2.52 20.18
N TYR A 5 -23.67 3.19 19.02
CA TYR A 5 -22.92 4.43 18.87
C TYR A 5 -23.68 5.44 17.99
N SER A 6 -24.10 6.57 18.58
CA SER A 6 -24.76 7.67 17.88
C SER A 6 -23.75 8.61 17.23
N VAL A 7 -22.88 8.08 16.38
CA VAL A 7 -21.92 8.88 15.62
C VAL A 7 -22.48 9.06 14.20
N PRO A 8 -22.63 10.30 13.69
CA PRO A 8 -23.08 10.52 12.33
C PRO A 8 -22.03 9.97 11.35
N ILE A 9 -22.43 9.01 10.52
CA ILE A 9 -21.60 8.47 9.44
C ILE A 9 -21.90 9.25 8.17
N ARG A 10 -20.87 9.81 7.55
CA ARG A 10 -20.95 10.45 6.23
C ARG A 10 -20.15 9.63 5.22
N LEU A 11 -20.80 9.20 4.16
CA LEU A 11 -20.10 8.62 3.00
C LEU A 11 -19.67 9.76 2.08
N VAL A 12 -18.41 9.72 1.66
CA VAL A 12 -17.81 10.74 0.78
C VAL A 12 -17.29 10.05 -0.46
N ASP A 13 -17.74 10.50 -1.62
CA ASP A 13 -17.18 10.10 -2.91
C ASP A 13 -16.03 11.05 -3.25
N LEU A 14 -14.78 10.56 -3.15
CA LEU A 14 -13.59 11.35 -3.45
C LEU A 14 -13.49 11.76 -4.93
N HIS A 15 -14.28 11.17 -5.83
CA HIS A 15 -14.37 11.63 -7.21
C HIS A 15 -15.13 12.96 -7.35
N GLN A 16 -15.87 13.39 -6.32
CA GLN A 16 -16.58 14.67 -6.28
C GLN A 16 -15.79 15.76 -5.57
N GLU A 17 -14.57 15.47 -5.11
CA GLU A 17 -13.67 16.47 -4.54
C GLU A 17 -13.27 17.50 -5.61
N THR A 18 -13.23 18.77 -5.19
CA THR A 18 -12.86 19.91 -6.05
C THR A 18 -11.59 20.62 -5.57
N ARG A 19 -11.15 20.33 -4.35
CA ARG A 19 -9.94 20.88 -3.73
C ARG A 19 -8.84 19.84 -3.71
N TRP A 20 -7.76 20.14 -4.41
CA TRP A 20 -6.64 19.23 -4.59
C TRP A 20 -5.34 19.93 -4.21
N GLU A 21 -4.46 19.20 -3.54
CA GLU A 21 -3.05 19.56 -3.41
C GLU A 21 -2.22 18.71 -4.36
N GLU A 22 -1.21 19.33 -4.97
CA GLU A 22 -0.38 18.68 -5.98
C GLU A 22 0.98 18.30 -5.41
N THR A 23 1.47 17.12 -5.79
CA THR A 23 2.85 16.71 -5.49
C THR A 23 3.50 16.04 -6.70
N THR A 24 4.83 15.98 -6.70
CA THR A 24 5.64 15.46 -7.79
C THR A 24 5.98 13.98 -7.58
N ILE A 25 5.67 13.19 -8.61
CA ILE A 25 6.10 11.81 -8.80
C ILE A 25 7.00 11.72 -10.03
N HIS A 26 7.59 10.55 -10.26
CA HIS A 26 8.46 10.32 -11.41
C HIS A 26 7.89 9.20 -12.28
N MET A 27 7.95 9.41 -13.58
CA MET A 27 7.57 8.42 -14.59
C MET A 27 8.74 7.48 -14.88
N ALA A 28 8.48 6.36 -15.55
CA ALA A 28 9.54 5.54 -16.13
C ALA A 28 10.40 6.42 -17.06
N GLY A 29 11.73 6.33 -16.90
CA GLY A 29 12.69 7.24 -17.56
C GLY A 29 12.97 8.55 -16.81
N GLY A 30 12.43 8.74 -15.61
CA GLY A 30 12.79 9.84 -14.71
C GLY A 30 12.10 11.18 -15.00
N VAL A 31 11.09 11.19 -15.89
CA VAL A 31 10.32 12.40 -16.19
C VAL A 31 9.42 12.74 -15.00
N ALA A 32 9.52 13.96 -14.47
CA ALA A 32 8.63 14.42 -13.42
C ALA A 32 7.18 14.52 -13.92
N ALA A 33 6.24 14.10 -13.08
CA ALA A 33 4.82 14.28 -13.31
C ALA A 33 4.11 14.69 -12.02
N THR A 34 2.92 15.26 -12.16
CA THR A 34 2.12 15.73 -11.03
C THR A 34 0.93 14.83 -10.79
N VAL A 35 0.66 14.58 -9.50
CA VAL A 35 -0.52 13.88 -9.01
C VAL A 35 -1.27 14.74 -8.00
N ARG A 36 -2.59 14.60 -7.97
CA ARG A 36 -3.49 15.36 -7.10
C ARG A 36 -3.95 14.51 -5.91
N MET A 37 -3.76 15.06 -4.71
CA MET A 37 -4.18 14.52 -3.42
C MET A 37 -5.38 15.32 -2.90
N PRO A 38 -6.45 14.68 -2.41
CA PRO A 38 -7.68 15.38 -2.04
C PRO A 38 -7.51 16.14 -0.71
N SER A 39 -7.81 17.44 -0.69
CA SER A 39 -7.67 18.25 0.54
C SER A 39 -8.51 17.70 1.70
N VAL A 40 -9.70 17.12 1.45
CA VAL A 40 -10.52 16.52 2.52
C VAL A 40 -9.80 15.40 3.29
N VAL A 41 -8.86 14.68 2.65
CA VAL A 41 -8.06 13.64 3.31
C VAL A 41 -6.87 14.27 4.04
N LEU A 42 -6.18 15.22 3.42
CA LEU A 42 -5.02 15.91 4.00
C LEU A 42 -5.40 16.75 5.23
N GLU A 43 -6.61 17.32 5.24
CA GLU A 43 -7.15 18.11 6.35
C GLU A 43 -7.81 17.25 7.43
N CYS A 44 -7.90 15.94 7.22
CA CYS A 44 -8.53 15.04 8.18
C CYS A 44 -7.62 14.89 9.41
N PRO A 45 -8.10 15.18 10.63
CA PRO A 45 -7.26 15.17 11.82
C PRO A 45 -6.79 13.77 12.24
N CYS A 46 -7.46 12.73 11.73
CA CYS A 46 -7.10 11.34 11.92
C CYS A 46 -7.67 10.52 10.76
N THR A 47 -6.84 9.69 10.16
CA THR A 47 -7.16 8.84 9.02
C THR A 47 -6.94 7.37 9.37
N ILE A 48 -7.87 6.52 8.94
CA ILE A 48 -7.80 5.09 9.15
C ILE A 48 -7.90 4.41 7.78
N SER A 49 -6.86 3.67 7.39
CA SER A 49 -6.89 2.85 6.19
C SER A 49 -7.28 1.44 6.54
N VAL A 50 -8.39 0.96 5.96
CA VAL A 50 -8.84 -0.43 6.10
C VAL A 50 -8.65 -1.12 4.77
N ALA A 51 -7.77 -2.13 4.74
CA ALA A 51 -7.41 -2.86 3.54
C ALA A 51 -7.66 -4.36 3.71
N VAL A 52 -7.80 -5.05 2.57
CA VAL A 52 -7.85 -6.51 2.52
C VAL A 52 -6.42 -7.07 2.41
N ALA A 53 -6.11 -8.15 3.13
CA ALA A 53 -4.89 -8.92 2.93
C ALA A 53 -4.88 -9.52 1.51
N LYS A 54 -4.08 -8.95 0.60
CA LYS A 54 -4.07 -9.38 -0.80
C LYS A 54 -2.74 -9.26 -1.52
N THR A 55 -2.49 -10.19 -2.43
CA THR A 55 -1.42 -10.08 -3.43
C THR A 55 -1.82 -9.15 -4.58
N HIS A 56 -0.83 -8.71 -5.37
CA HIS A 56 -1.04 -7.75 -6.47
C HIS A 56 -0.05 -7.98 -7.62
N ASP A 57 -0.37 -7.46 -8.80
CA ASP A 57 0.49 -7.47 -9.99
C ASP A 57 1.72 -6.53 -9.91
N VAL A 58 1.84 -5.70 -8.86
CA VAL A 58 2.98 -4.81 -8.58
C VAL A 58 3.08 -4.52 -7.07
N CYS A 59 4.31 -4.43 -6.55
CA CYS A 59 4.66 -4.32 -5.13
C CYS A 59 4.33 -5.57 -4.29
N VAL A 60 4.00 -6.69 -4.93
CA VAL A 60 3.67 -8.01 -4.37
C VAL A 60 2.37 -8.04 -3.56
N VAL A 61 2.17 -7.08 -2.66
CA VAL A 61 0.98 -6.93 -1.81
C VAL A 61 0.43 -5.51 -1.88
N THR A 62 -0.80 -5.29 -1.39
CA THR A 62 -1.37 -3.94 -1.27
C THR A 62 -1.41 -3.43 0.15
N LEU A 63 -2.18 -4.09 1.02
CA LEU A 63 -2.29 -3.75 2.44
C LEU A 63 -2.64 -2.27 2.68
N ALA A 64 -2.44 -1.75 3.89
CA ALA A 64 -3.03 -0.50 4.34
C ALA A 64 -2.40 0.74 3.70
N GLN A 65 -1.07 0.79 3.51
CA GLN A 65 -0.42 1.99 2.98
C GLN A 65 -0.72 2.22 1.49
N LYS A 66 -0.57 1.18 0.65
CA LYS A 66 -0.89 1.31 -0.79
C LYS A 66 -2.39 1.53 -1.00
N ASN A 67 -3.25 0.94 -0.15
CA ASN A 67 -4.68 1.24 -0.15
C ASN A 67 -4.98 2.71 0.14
N MET A 68 -4.33 3.31 1.14
CA MET A 68 -4.49 4.72 1.48
C MET A 68 -4.10 5.62 0.30
N ILE A 69 -2.91 5.42 -0.26
CA ILE A 69 -2.41 6.24 -1.37
C ILE A 69 -3.27 6.04 -2.63
N MET A 70 -3.34 4.81 -3.13
CA MET A 70 -3.98 4.53 -4.43
C MET A 70 -5.51 4.67 -4.35
N GLY A 71 -6.11 4.50 -3.18
CA GLY A 71 -7.55 4.65 -2.96
C GLY A 71 -8.00 6.10 -2.89
N THR A 72 -7.16 7.01 -2.38
CA THR A 72 -7.51 8.42 -2.17
C THR A 72 -7.06 9.35 -3.29
N LEU A 73 -5.99 9.01 -4.02
CA LEU A 73 -5.51 9.80 -5.15
C LEU A 73 -6.60 10.02 -6.22
N HIS A 74 -6.52 11.19 -6.87
CA HIS A 74 -7.36 11.51 -8.01
C HIS A 74 -7.27 10.40 -9.07
N LYS A 75 -8.44 9.94 -9.54
CA LYS A 75 -8.56 8.71 -10.34
C LYS A 75 -7.66 8.70 -11.57
N GLU A 76 -7.63 9.82 -12.29
CA GLU A 76 -6.84 9.98 -13.53
C GLU A 76 -5.33 9.95 -13.27
N ASP A 77 -4.90 10.25 -12.05
CA ASP A 77 -3.49 10.35 -11.70
C ASP A 77 -2.92 9.01 -11.21
N ARG A 78 -3.79 8.05 -10.85
CA ARG A 78 -3.38 6.73 -10.34
C ARG A 78 -2.47 5.98 -11.31
N ILE A 79 -2.74 6.06 -12.62
CA ILE A 79 -1.89 5.40 -13.62
C ILE A 79 -0.47 5.98 -13.64
N LYS A 80 -0.32 7.29 -13.39
CA LYS A 80 0.99 7.95 -13.33
C LYS A 80 1.86 7.42 -12.19
N MET A 81 1.25 6.95 -11.09
CA MET A 81 1.99 6.31 -9.98
C MET A 81 2.79 5.10 -10.44
N HIS A 82 2.28 4.36 -11.44
CA HIS A 82 2.95 3.23 -12.05
C HIS A 82 4.12 3.64 -12.96
N GLY A 83 4.26 4.94 -13.23
CA GLY A 83 5.30 5.50 -14.09
C GLY A 83 4.96 5.49 -15.58
N TYR A 84 3.71 5.21 -15.97
CA TYR A 84 3.29 5.09 -17.36
C TYR A 84 2.05 5.95 -17.66
N PRO A 85 1.84 6.36 -18.92
CA PRO A 85 0.66 7.15 -19.29
C PRO A 85 -0.61 6.30 -19.41
N SER A 86 -0.51 4.98 -19.60
CA SER A 86 -1.66 4.07 -19.66
C SER A 86 -1.35 2.69 -19.08
N HIS A 87 -2.40 1.93 -18.74
CA HIS A 87 -2.25 0.55 -18.25
C HIS A 87 -1.66 -0.41 -19.29
N ALA A 88 -1.83 -0.13 -20.59
CA ALA A 88 -1.33 -0.98 -21.67
C ALA A 88 0.19 -0.85 -21.88
N GLU A 89 0.78 0.23 -21.37
CA GLU A 89 2.20 0.55 -21.53
C GLU A 89 3.05 0.15 -20.32
N ARG A 90 2.42 -0.42 -19.28
CA ARG A 90 3.10 -0.87 -18.07
C ARG A 90 4.07 -2.01 -18.39
N VAL A 91 5.32 -1.87 -17.95
CA VAL A 91 6.37 -2.87 -18.14
C VAL A 91 7.09 -3.14 -16.84
N LEU A 92 7.13 -4.42 -16.43
CA LEU A 92 7.99 -4.91 -15.34
C LEU A 92 9.38 -5.27 -15.88
N PRO A 93 10.47 -5.08 -15.11
CA PRO A 93 10.49 -4.66 -13.71
C PRO A 93 10.43 -3.13 -13.48
N SER A 94 10.62 -2.31 -14.54
CA SER A 94 10.63 -0.84 -14.47
C SER A 94 9.43 -0.23 -13.71
N GLU A 95 8.25 -0.82 -13.86
CA GLU A 95 7.07 -0.41 -13.09
C GLU A 95 7.24 -0.60 -11.57
N ALA A 96 7.80 -1.74 -11.14
CA ALA A 96 8.02 -2.01 -9.72
C ALA A 96 9.08 -1.07 -9.15
N GLU A 97 10.12 -0.75 -9.92
CA GLU A 97 11.15 0.21 -9.54
C GLU A 97 10.53 1.59 -9.26
N VAL A 98 9.72 2.10 -10.20
CA VAL A 98 9.13 3.44 -10.12
C VAL A 98 7.99 3.52 -9.11
N LEU A 99 7.09 2.52 -9.07
CA LEU A 99 5.92 2.58 -8.19
C LEU A 99 6.31 2.56 -6.71
N ASN A 100 7.31 1.76 -6.31
CA ASN A 100 7.76 1.74 -4.91
C ASN A 100 8.32 3.11 -4.48
N VAL A 101 9.10 3.77 -5.34
CA VAL A 101 9.62 5.13 -5.09
C VAL A 101 8.48 6.16 -5.02
N ASN A 102 7.53 6.11 -5.95
CA ASN A 102 6.39 7.03 -5.94
C ASN A 102 5.49 6.82 -4.71
N LEU A 103 5.26 5.58 -4.28
CA LEU A 103 4.49 5.28 -3.08
C LEU A 103 5.16 5.84 -1.81
N ILE A 104 6.47 5.63 -1.63
CA ILE A 104 7.16 6.15 -0.44
C ILE A 104 7.22 7.69 -0.45
N ARG A 105 7.40 8.33 -1.61
CA ARG A 105 7.31 9.79 -1.74
C ARG A 105 5.96 10.32 -1.27
N LEU A 106 4.86 9.65 -1.64
CA LEU A 106 3.52 10.07 -1.23
C LEU A 106 3.21 9.72 0.22
N ALA A 107 3.91 8.77 0.83
CA ALA A 107 3.69 8.41 2.22
C ALA A 107 3.90 9.59 3.18
N GLN A 108 4.75 10.57 2.86
CA GLN A 108 4.90 11.77 3.70
C GLN A 108 3.61 12.61 3.85
N TYR A 109 2.69 12.49 2.90
CA TYR A 109 1.42 13.21 2.88
C TYR A 109 0.23 12.30 3.22
N LEU A 110 0.28 11.04 2.76
CA LEU A 110 -0.83 10.09 2.78
C LEU A 110 -0.48 8.82 3.58
N LYS A 111 0.27 8.96 4.68
CA LYS A 111 0.43 7.90 5.68
C LYS A 111 -0.76 7.97 6.65
N PRO A 112 -1.61 6.92 6.75
CA PRO A 112 -2.71 6.94 7.67
C PRO A 112 -2.21 6.89 9.11
N ASP A 113 -2.98 7.48 10.03
CA ASP A 113 -2.70 7.44 11.46
C ASP A 113 -2.89 6.03 12.02
N ILE A 114 -3.82 5.26 11.45
CA ILE A 114 -4.06 3.87 11.79
C ILE A 114 -4.20 3.04 10.52
N GLY A 115 -3.38 2.00 10.40
CA GLY A 115 -3.55 0.95 9.40
C GLY A 115 -4.30 -0.23 9.99
N ILE A 116 -5.28 -0.75 9.26
CA ILE A 116 -6.00 -1.99 9.56
C ILE A 116 -5.93 -2.88 8.32
N VAL A 117 -5.46 -4.11 8.49
CA VAL A 117 -5.52 -5.11 7.44
C VAL A 117 -6.44 -6.25 7.88
N ASP A 118 -7.55 -6.39 7.17
CA ASP A 118 -8.52 -7.46 7.32
C ASP A 118 -8.09 -8.65 6.45
N GLY A 119 -7.68 -9.73 7.12
CA GLY A 119 -7.40 -11.03 6.54
C GLY A 119 -8.41 -12.08 6.95
N THR A 120 -9.64 -11.71 7.35
CA THR A 120 -10.72 -12.68 7.60
C THR A 120 -10.86 -13.57 6.35
N VAL A 121 -10.95 -12.92 5.19
CA VAL A 121 -10.81 -13.54 3.88
C VAL A 121 -9.84 -12.70 3.04
N GLY A 122 -8.66 -13.26 2.76
CA GLY A 122 -7.67 -12.67 1.87
C GLY A 122 -7.90 -13.01 0.41
N LEU A 123 -7.10 -12.39 -0.48
CA LEU A 123 -7.08 -12.67 -1.92
C LEU A 123 -5.65 -12.97 -2.38
N GLN A 124 -5.43 -14.12 -3.00
CA GLN A 124 -4.12 -14.55 -3.47
C GLN A 124 -4.03 -14.63 -5.00
N GLY A 125 -2.82 -14.86 -5.52
CA GLY A 125 -2.55 -15.02 -6.94
C GLY A 125 -2.65 -13.71 -7.73
N ASN A 126 -3.38 -13.75 -8.85
CA ASN A 126 -3.35 -12.72 -9.88
C ASN A 126 -4.29 -11.52 -9.61
N GLY A 127 -4.12 -10.85 -8.47
CA GLY A 127 -4.78 -9.57 -8.16
C GLY A 127 -4.29 -8.42 -9.09
N PRO A 128 -5.09 -7.39 -9.37
CA PRO A 128 -6.36 -7.04 -8.73
C PRO A 128 -7.60 -7.73 -9.32
N GLY A 129 -7.47 -8.44 -10.44
CA GLY A 129 -8.58 -9.14 -11.11
C GLY A 129 -8.88 -10.56 -10.60
N GLY A 130 -8.05 -11.09 -9.70
CA GLY A 130 -8.18 -12.44 -9.16
C GLY A 130 -9.34 -12.61 -8.18
N THR A 131 -9.94 -13.80 -8.18
CA THR A 131 -11.03 -14.21 -7.27
C THR A 131 -10.64 -15.37 -6.34
N ASP A 132 -9.34 -15.67 -6.26
CA ASP A 132 -8.80 -16.77 -5.44
C ASP A 132 -8.76 -16.33 -3.96
N ALA A 133 -9.89 -16.56 -3.29
CA ALA A 133 -10.10 -16.19 -1.89
C ALA A 133 -9.50 -17.21 -0.93
N VAL A 134 -8.90 -16.72 0.15
CA VAL A 134 -8.23 -17.56 1.16
C VAL A 134 -8.76 -17.21 2.54
N PRO A 135 -9.37 -18.16 3.27
CA PRO A 135 -9.69 -17.94 4.68
C PRO A 135 -8.38 -17.89 5.48
N MET A 136 -8.18 -16.79 6.20
CA MET A 136 -7.03 -16.60 7.07
C MET A 136 -7.46 -16.26 8.51
N ASP A 137 -8.70 -15.83 8.73
CA ASP A 137 -9.33 -15.65 10.05
C ASP A 137 -8.48 -14.77 11.00
N ALA A 138 -7.77 -13.80 10.43
CA ALA A 138 -6.89 -12.90 11.16
C ALA A 138 -7.06 -11.46 10.67
N ALA A 139 -6.94 -10.50 11.58
CA ALA A 139 -6.82 -9.10 11.24
C ALA A 139 -5.75 -8.47 12.13
N ALA A 140 -5.10 -7.43 11.62
CA ALA A 140 -4.09 -6.70 12.35
C ALA A 140 -4.35 -5.20 12.23
N ALA A 141 -3.96 -4.45 13.27
CA ALA A 141 -4.06 -3.01 13.29
C ALA A 141 -2.87 -2.39 14.02
N SER A 142 -2.45 -1.21 13.59
CA SER A 142 -1.35 -0.47 14.21
C SER A 142 -1.48 1.02 13.95
N ALA A 143 -0.94 1.84 14.87
CA ALA A 143 -0.71 3.27 14.66
C ALA A 143 0.54 3.55 13.79
N ASP A 144 1.34 2.52 13.52
CA ASP A 144 2.34 2.51 12.47
C ASP A 144 1.84 1.61 11.33
N VAL A 145 1.40 2.23 10.24
CA VAL A 145 0.89 1.53 9.05
C VAL A 145 1.91 0.56 8.45
N PHE A 146 3.20 0.87 8.53
CA PHE A 146 4.25 0.02 7.97
C PHE A 146 4.49 -1.20 8.84
N ALA A 147 4.31 -1.07 10.16
CA ALA A 147 4.38 -2.20 11.08
C ALA A 147 3.23 -3.19 10.87
N VAL A 148 1.98 -2.71 10.68
CA VAL A 148 0.85 -3.62 10.38
C VAL A 148 0.99 -4.25 8.99
N ASP A 149 1.47 -3.49 8.00
CA ASP A 149 1.71 -4.03 6.67
C ASP A 149 2.84 -5.08 6.68
N ALA A 150 3.90 -4.89 7.47
CA ALA A 150 4.97 -5.86 7.65
C ALA A 150 4.49 -7.14 8.36
N VAL A 151 3.76 -7.00 9.47
CA VAL A 151 3.16 -8.13 10.19
C VAL A 151 2.26 -8.95 9.27
N MET A 152 1.39 -8.29 8.51
CA MET A 152 0.48 -8.98 7.61
C MET A 152 1.19 -9.57 6.39
N ALA A 153 2.18 -8.89 5.81
CA ALA A 153 3.01 -9.44 4.75
C ALA A 153 3.70 -10.75 5.20
N LYS A 154 4.26 -10.76 6.43
CA LYS A 154 4.85 -11.96 7.01
C LYS A 154 3.83 -13.08 7.21
N ALA A 155 2.66 -12.73 7.75
CA ALA A 155 1.58 -13.68 7.95
C ALA A 155 1.09 -14.27 6.61
N MET A 156 1.12 -13.50 5.52
CA MET A 156 0.83 -13.96 4.15
C MET A 156 1.97 -14.77 3.50
N GLY A 157 3.11 -14.91 4.17
CA GLY A 157 4.26 -15.68 3.69
C GLY A 157 5.30 -14.90 2.89
N PHE A 158 5.27 -13.56 2.92
CA PHE A 158 6.25 -12.68 2.28
C PHE A 158 7.22 -12.10 3.31
N GLU A 159 8.50 -11.97 2.98
CA GLU A 159 9.48 -11.34 3.87
C GLU A 159 9.37 -9.80 3.77
N PRO A 160 8.96 -9.09 4.85
CA PRO A 160 8.65 -7.66 4.76
C PRO A 160 9.80 -6.81 4.22
N MET A 161 11.03 -7.08 4.66
CA MET A 161 12.21 -6.30 4.26
C MET A 161 12.67 -6.54 2.82
N GLU A 162 12.13 -7.57 2.15
CA GLU A 162 12.34 -7.80 0.72
C GLU A 162 11.32 -7.05 -0.16
N LEU A 163 10.27 -6.45 0.43
CA LEU A 163 9.26 -5.69 -0.29
C LEU A 163 9.66 -4.20 -0.37
N GLY A 164 9.75 -3.66 -1.59
CA GLY A 164 10.31 -2.32 -1.83
C GLY A 164 9.71 -1.20 -0.98
N LEU A 165 8.38 -1.10 -0.92
CA LEU A 165 7.72 -0.06 -0.11
C LEU A 165 8.06 -0.16 1.38
N LEU A 166 8.03 -1.38 1.94
CA LEU A 166 8.33 -1.60 3.36
C LEU A 166 9.81 -1.38 3.66
N HIS A 167 10.68 -1.83 2.75
CA HIS A 167 12.11 -1.57 2.82
C HIS A 167 12.42 -0.07 2.85
N TYR A 168 11.88 0.71 1.92
CA TYR A 168 12.07 2.16 1.90
C TYR A 168 11.48 2.83 3.14
N ALA A 169 10.32 2.39 3.61
CA ALA A 169 9.71 2.95 4.80
C ALA A 169 10.57 2.78 6.06
N ASP A 170 11.15 1.60 6.25
CA ASP A 170 12.03 1.33 7.40
C ASP A 170 13.34 2.10 7.29
N THR A 171 14.00 2.02 6.13
CA THR A 171 15.32 2.63 5.91
C THR A 171 15.30 4.16 5.89
N LEU A 172 14.20 4.77 5.46
CA LEU A 172 14.02 6.23 5.44
C LEU A 172 13.33 6.77 6.72
N GLY A 173 12.96 5.90 7.66
CA GLY A 173 12.40 6.30 8.95
C GLY A 173 10.94 6.75 8.92
N TYR A 174 10.15 6.31 7.94
CA TYR A 174 8.71 6.58 7.83
C TYR A 174 7.86 5.69 8.76
N GLY A 175 8.40 4.55 9.15
CA GLY A 175 7.82 3.58 10.07
C GLY A 175 8.77 2.41 10.27
N VAL A 176 8.28 1.34 10.89
CA VAL A 176 9.07 0.13 11.16
C VAL A 176 8.52 -1.03 10.37
N ALA A 177 9.35 -1.66 9.54
CA ALA A 177 9.01 -2.90 8.84
C ALA A 177 9.85 -4.10 9.28
N ASP A 178 10.95 -3.86 10.00
CA ASP A 178 11.71 -4.91 10.66
C ASP A 178 10.90 -5.55 11.80
N LEU A 179 10.54 -6.82 11.64
CA LEU A 179 9.74 -7.58 12.58
C LEU A 179 10.39 -7.73 13.96
N GLU A 180 11.73 -7.69 14.07
CA GLU A 180 12.41 -7.78 15.37
C GLU A 180 12.17 -6.52 16.22
N ARG A 181 11.78 -5.42 15.57
CA ARG A 181 11.48 -4.12 16.21
C ARG A 181 9.98 -3.90 16.42
N ILE A 182 9.13 -4.89 16.11
CA ILE A 182 7.67 -4.79 16.23
C ILE A 182 7.18 -5.68 17.38
N GLU A 183 6.55 -5.06 18.39
CA GLU A 183 5.82 -5.78 19.43
C GLU A 183 4.46 -6.25 18.91
N VAL A 184 4.33 -7.54 18.57
CA VAL A 184 3.04 -8.14 18.21
C VAL A 184 2.25 -8.47 19.47
N ARG A 185 1.08 -7.84 19.64
CA ARG A 185 0.15 -8.13 20.72
C ARG A 185 -0.98 -9.05 20.26
N GLY A 186 -1.36 -9.99 21.12
CA GLY A 186 -2.40 -10.98 20.81
C GLY A 186 -1.79 -12.26 20.23
N VAL A 187 -2.35 -12.74 19.13
CA VAL A 187 -1.96 -14.02 18.52
C VAL A 187 -0.61 -13.87 17.79
N PRO A 188 0.38 -14.76 18.02
CA PRO A 188 1.64 -14.73 17.29
C PRO A 188 1.46 -14.90 15.77
N ILE A 189 2.29 -14.22 14.97
CA ILE A 189 2.27 -14.29 13.49
C ILE A 189 2.26 -15.74 12.99
N ALA A 190 3.10 -16.60 13.59
CA ALA A 190 3.24 -18.00 13.18
C ALA A 190 1.95 -18.82 13.33
N GLU A 191 1.06 -18.46 14.25
CA GLU A 191 -0.21 -19.18 14.47
C GLU A 191 -1.29 -18.79 13.47
N VAL A 192 -1.21 -17.58 12.90
CA VAL A 192 -2.13 -17.08 11.86
C VAL A 192 -1.53 -17.14 10.46
N ALA A 193 -0.28 -17.58 10.34
CA ALA A 193 0.46 -17.58 9.09
C ALA A 193 -0.23 -18.48 8.05
N ARG A 194 -0.49 -17.91 6.89
CA ARG A 194 -1.02 -18.57 5.71
C ARG A 194 -0.21 -18.12 4.52
N ALA A 195 0.61 -19.02 3.97
CA ALA A 195 1.35 -18.71 2.75
C ALA A 195 0.37 -18.51 1.59
N PHE A 196 0.30 -17.29 1.06
CA PHE A 196 -0.53 -16.96 -0.09
C PHE A 196 0.20 -17.35 -1.36
N LYS A 197 -0.56 -17.76 -2.37
CA LYS A 197 -0.05 -17.90 -3.73
C LYS A 197 0.41 -16.52 -4.24
N PRO A 198 1.68 -16.33 -4.64
CA PRO A 198 2.14 -15.07 -5.21
C PRO A 198 1.51 -14.81 -6.59
N HIS A 199 1.54 -13.56 -7.04
CA HIS A 199 1.20 -13.21 -8.43
C HIS A 199 2.20 -13.89 -9.39
N GLU A 200 1.78 -14.27 -10.59
CA GLU A 200 2.65 -14.97 -11.56
C GLU A 200 3.90 -14.16 -11.98
N THR A 201 3.82 -12.83 -11.89
CA THR A 201 4.92 -11.90 -12.19
C THR A 201 5.77 -11.53 -10.97
N THR A 202 5.58 -12.17 -9.82
CA THR A 202 6.26 -11.77 -8.56
C THR A 202 7.77 -11.70 -8.70
N GLU A 203 8.41 -12.62 -9.45
CA GLU A 203 9.85 -12.57 -9.70
C GLU A 203 10.31 -11.26 -10.37
N GLN A 204 9.50 -10.68 -11.26
CA GLN A 204 9.79 -9.39 -11.88
C GLN A 204 9.47 -8.23 -10.93
N GLN A 205 8.45 -8.37 -10.08
CA GLN A 205 8.12 -7.35 -9.07
C GLN A 205 9.20 -7.23 -7.99
N MET A 206 9.88 -8.33 -7.65
CA MET A 206 10.99 -8.35 -6.68
C MET A 206 12.25 -7.66 -7.20
N GLN A 207 12.32 -7.33 -8.50
CA GLN A 207 13.38 -6.53 -9.11
C GLN A 207 13.09 -5.03 -8.99
N TRP A 208 12.66 -4.57 -7.82
CA TRP A 208 12.27 -3.17 -7.58
C TRP A 208 13.45 -2.24 -7.26
N ARG A 209 14.64 -2.77 -7.01
CA ARG A 209 15.84 -1.97 -6.74
C ARG A 209 16.47 -1.49 -8.03
N ASN A 210 16.64 -0.17 -8.14
CA ASN A 210 17.34 0.46 -9.24
C ASN A 210 17.95 1.78 -8.76
N GLU A 211 19.28 1.85 -8.70
CA GLU A 211 20.02 3.04 -8.22
C GLU A 211 19.68 4.32 -9.00
N ILE A 212 19.37 4.19 -10.29
CA ILE A 212 18.96 5.33 -11.12
C ILE A 212 17.59 5.85 -10.69
N VAL A 213 16.67 4.98 -10.28
CA VAL A 213 15.32 5.40 -9.83
C VAL A 213 15.37 5.84 -8.37
N GLU A 214 16.22 5.21 -7.55
CA GLU A 214 16.41 5.54 -6.13
C GLU A 214 16.97 6.94 -5.90
N GLN A 215 17.59 7.57 -6.90
CA GLN A 215 17.97 9.00 -6.82
C GLN A 215 16.76 9.93 -6.58
N PHE A 216 15.54 9.45 -6.81
CA PHE A 216 14.29 10.20 -6.60
C PHE A 216 13.59 9.90 -5.27
N LEU A 217 14.20 9.10 -4.39
CA LEU A 217 13.72 8.93 -3.01
C LEU A 217 13.65 10.30 -2.29
N PRO A 218 12.71 10.48 -1.34
CA PRO A 218 12.51 11.75 -0.63
C PRO A 218 13.66 12.11 0.31
#